data_AF-A0A7K2NND7-F1
#
_entry.id   AF-A0A7K2NND7-F1
#
_cell.length_a   1.000
_cell.length_b   1.000
_cell.length_c   1.000
_cell.angle_alpha   90.00
_cell.angle_beta   90.00
_cell.angle_gamma   90.00
#
_symmetry.space_group_name_H-M   'P 1'
#
loop_
_entity.id
_entity.type
_entity.pdbx_description
1 polymer ?
#
loop_
_entity_poly.entity_id
_entity_poly.type
_entity_poly.pdbx_seq_one_letter_code
_entity_poly.pdbx_strand_id
1 'polypeptide(L)'
;QAAAHMAEVRNMLRALAWDHQEPPSVIMRRLDEAVTNTSDAPMATLVFARVEGAEGGPWRLHWVNAGHPPPLLITRDGGTRFLEGGHGPLIGMSATLRLGLDWPDTREELPPESLLLLYTDGLVESRDR
;
A
#
# COMPACT_ATOMS: atom_id res chain seq x y z
N GLN A 1 -17.14 -8.59 12.15
CA GLN A 1 -16.30 -9.45 11.29
C GLN A 1 -15.26 -8.66 10.49
N ALA A 2 -15.58 -7.48 9.93
CA ALA A 2 -14.61 -6.63 9.22
C ALA A 2 -13.30 -6.37 9.99
N ALA A 3 -13.36 -6.08 11.29
CA ALA A 3 -12.17 -5.89 12.12
C ALA A 3 -11.27 -7.14 12.23
N ALA A 4 -11.84 -8.34 12.19
CA ALA A 4 -11.09 -9.58 12.23
C ALA A 4 -10.37 -9.82 10.90
N HIS A 5 -11.05 -9.65 9.76
CA HIS A 5 -10.44 -9.76 8.43
C HIS A 5 -9.33 -8.73 8.21
N MET A 6 -9.52 -7.48 8.65
CA MET A 6 -8.45 -6.47 8.60
C MET A 6 -7.24 -6.87 9.43
N ALA A 7 -7.46 -7.43 10.63
CA ALA A 7 -6.36 -7.91 11.47
C ALA A 7 -5.61 -9.08 10.81
N GLU A 8 -6.34 -9.99 10.17
CA GLU A 8 -5.80 -11.12 9.43
C GLU A 8 -4.93 -10.67 8.25
N VAL A 9 -5.46 -9.84 7.33
CA VAL A 9 -4.73 -9.30 6.17
C VAL A 9 -3.48 -8.53 6.61
N ARG A 10 -3.62 -7.67 7.63
CA ARG A 10 -2.49 -6.91 8.18
C ARG A 10 -1.40 -7.83 8.74
N ASN A 11 -1.78 -8.90 9.43
CA ASN A 11 -0.82 -9.83 10.03
C ASN A 11 -0.11 -10.65 8.95
N MET A 12 -0.81 -11.11 7.91
CA MET A 12 -0.20 -11.76 6.76
C MET A 12 0.80 -10.85 6.05
N LEU A 13 0.42 -9.60 5.78
CA LEU A 13 1.33 -8.61 5.17
C LEU A 13 2.58 -8.39 6.03
N ARG A 14 2.41 -8.25 7.35
CA ARG A 14 3.55 -8.10 8.27
C ARG A 14 4.49 -9.29 8.23
N ALA A 15 3.97 -10.51 8.20
CA ALA A 15 4.78 -11.72 8.13
C ALA A 15 5.57 -11.79 6.81
N LEU A 16 4.91 -11.56 5.67
CA LEU A 16 5.53 -11.56 4.35
C LEU A 16 6.61 -10.48 4.21
N ALA A 17 6.32 -9.26 4.68
CA ALA A 17 7.26 -8.14 4.64
C ALA A 17 8.47 -8.33 5.57
N TRP A 18 8.33 -9.12 6.64
CA TRP A 18 9.42 -9.45 7.55
C TRP A 18 10.31 -10.56 6.98
N ASP A 19 9.72 -11.60 6.42
CA ASP A 19 10.45 -12.79 5.94
C ASP A 19 11.16 -12.55 4.60
N HIS A 20 10.60 -11.70 3.75
CA HIS A 20 11.09 -11.49 2.39
C HIS A 20 11.62 -10.08 2.17
N GLN A 21 12.85 -9.99 1.66
CA GLN A 21 13.44 -8.73 1.18
C GLN A 21 13.17 -8.55 -0.33
N GLU A 22 11.90 -8.53 -0.71
CA GLU A 22 11.46 -8.40 -2.10
C GLU A 22 10.83 -7.01 -2.36
N PRO A 23 10.71 -6.60 -3.65
CA PRO A 23 9.96 -5.40 -4.01
C PRO A 23 8.51 -5.42 -3.47
N PRO A 24 7.93 -4.26 -3.10
CA PRO A 24 6.55 -4.16 -2.64
C PRO A 24 5.52 -4.84 -3.54
N SER A 25 5.69 -4.81 -4.87
CA SER A 25 4.80 -5.51 -5.81
C SER A 25 4.76 -7.03 -5.58
N VAL A 26 5.92 -7.64 -5.32
CA VAL A 26 6.05 -9.09 -5.13
C VAL A 26 5.43 -9.50 -3.81
N ILE A 27 5.67 -8.72 -2.75
CA ILE A 27 5.00 -8.91 -1.47
C ILE A 27 3.49 -8.80 -1.62
N MET A 28 3.00 -7.84 -2.44
CA MET A 28 1.58 -7.66 -2.69
C MET A 28 0.96 -8.86 -3.41
N ARG A 29 1.63 -9.41 -4.43
CA ARG A 29 1.18 -10.62 -5.13
C ARG A 29 1.08 -11.81 -4.18
N ARG A 30 2.08 -12.01 -3.31
CA ARG A 30 2.06 -13.08 -2.29
C ARG A 30 0.93 -12.89 -1.28
N LEU A 31 0.68 -11.64 -0.88
CA LEU A 31 -0.45 -11.32 0.02
C LEU A 31 -1.78 -11.66 -0.66
N ASP A 32 -1.96 -11.27 -1.91
CA ASP A 32 -3.16 -11.55 -2.68
C ASP A 32 -3.39 -13.06 -2.84
N GLU A 33 -2.35 -13.83 -3.16
CA GLU A 33 -2.37 -15.29 -3.21
C GLU A 33 -2.74 -15.90 -1.84
N ALA A 34 -2.16 -15.40 -0.74
CA ALA A 34 -2.43 -15.90 0.61
C ALA A 34 -3.87 -15.62 1.05
N VAL A 35 -4.37 -14.39 0.83
CA VAL A 35 -5.75 -13.99 1.11
C VAL A 35 -6.71 -14.86 0.31
N THR A 36 -6.45 -15.05 -0.98
CA THR A 36 -7.28 -15.86 -1.88
C THR A 36 -7.43 -17.32 -1.42
N ASN A 37 -6.36 -17.92 -0.88
CA ASN A 37 -6.34 -19.35 -0.58
C ASN A 37 -6.64 -19.68 0.89
N THR A 38 -6.60 -18.70 1.78
CA THR A 38 -6.62 -18.95 3.24
C THR A 38 -7.67 -18.12 3.99
N SER A 39 -8.22 -17.08 3.36
CA SER A 39 -9.11 -16.13 4.01
C SER A 39 -10.45 -16.01 3.30
N ASP A 40 -11.53 -15.87 4.09
CA ASP A 40 -12.84 -15.43 3.59
C ASP A 40 -12.97 -13.90 3.61
N ALA A 41 -11.86 -13.17 3.77
CA ALA A 41 -11.86 -11.71 3.77
C ALA A 41 -12.40 -11.17 2.44
N PRO A 42 -13.32 -10.18 2.47
CA PRO A 42 -13.75 -9.51 1.25
C PRO A 42 -12.60 -8.72 0.62
N MET A 43 -12.79 -8.30 -0.63
CA MET A 43 -11.83 -7.40 -1.30
C MET A 43 -11.50 -6.19 -0.43
N ALA A 44 -10.22 -5.83 -0.38
CA ALA A 44 -9.73 -4.78 0.50
C ALA A 44 -8.83 -3.79 -0.24
N THR A 45 -8.93 -2.51 0.16
CA THR A 45 -8.00 -1.46 -0.26
C THR A 45 -6.77 -1.46 0.66
N LEU A 46 -5.58 -1.22 0.11
CA LEU A 46 -4.36 -1.15 0.90
C LEU A 46 -3.25 -0.35 0.20
N VAL A 47 -2.40 0.33 0.98
CA VAL A 47 -1.10 0.83 0.53
C VAL A 47 0.00 0.08 1.27
N PHE A 48 0.98 -0.44 0.52
CA PHE A 48 2.22 -0.98 1.10
C PHE A 48 3.39 -0.18 0.57
N ALA A 49 4.24 0.29 1.48
CA ALA A 49 5.35 1.14 1.15
C ALA A 49 6.57 0.83 2.02
N ARG A 50 7.75 0.96 1.41
CA ARG A 50 9.06 0.86 2.05
C ARG A 50 9.79 2.18 1.83
N VAL A 51 10.28 2.78 2.91
CA VAL A 51 11.20 3.92 2.84
C VAL A 51 12.62 3.36 2.84
N GLU A 52 13.36 3.62 1.77
CA GLU A 52 14.67 3.06 1.51
C GLU A 52 15.69 4.19 1.33
N GLY A 53 16.90 4.01 1.84
CA GLY A 53 17.97 5.02 1.76
C GLY A 53 19.08 4.75 2.76
N ALA A 54 20.24 5.33 2.51
CA ALA A 54 21.30 5.37 3.52
C ALA A 54 20.91 6.36 4.64
N GLU A 55 21.51 6.19 5.81
CA GLU A 55 21.41 7.17 6.88
C GLU A 55 21.90 8.54 6.37
N GLY A 56 21.05 9.57 6.47
CA GLY A 56 21.31 10.91 5.90
C GLY A 56 20.79 11.13 4.47
N GLY A 57 20.27 10.10 3.81
CA GLY A 57 19.61 10.19 2.50
C GLY A 57 20.54 10.05 1.28
N PRO A 58 20.00 10.17 0.06
CA PRO A 58 18.59 10.46 -0.25
C PRO A 58 17.66 9.29 0.11
N TRP A 59 16.46 9.62 0.61
CA TRP A 59 15.41 8.64 0.86
C TRP A 59 14.54 8.47 -0.37
N ARG A 60 14.05 7.26 -0.59
CA ARG A 60 13.11 6.92 -1.65
C ARG A 60 11.96 6.11 -1.08
N LEU A 61 10.76 6.42 -1.52
CA LEU A 61 9.59 5.59 -1.29
C LEU A 61 9.51 4.55 -2.39
N HIS A 62 9.50 3.27 -2.04
CA HIS A 62 9.17 2.18 -2.95
C HIS A 62 7.82 1.62 -2.51
N TRP A 63 6.81 1.65 -3.37
CA TRP A 63 5.44 1.42 -2.92
C TRP A 63 4.51 0.91 -4.01
N VAL A 64 3.37 0.41 -3.54
CA VAL A 64 2.24 -0.07 -4.33
C VAL A 64 0.94 0.34 -3.66
N ASN A 65 -0.10 0.51 -4.46
CA ASN A 65 -1.42 0.94 -4.04
C ASN A 65 -2.48 -0.01 -4.61
N ALA A 66 -3.10 -0.80 -3.75
CA ALA A 66 -4.23 -1.66 -4.08
C ALA A 66 -5.55 -0.92 -3.86
N GLY A 67 -5.97 -0.12 -4.85
CA GLY A 67 -7.27 0.57 -4.85
C GLY A 67 -7.53 1.62 -3.76
N HIS A 68 -6.51 2.05 -3.02
CA HIS A 68 -6.61 3.03 -1.95
C HIS A 68 -6.46 4.47 -2.50
N PRO A 69 -7.07 5.52 -1.90
CA PRO A 69 -6.77 6.91 -2.20
C PRO A 69 -5.24 7.22 -2.23
N PRO A 70 -4.77 8.07 -3.18
CA PRO A 70 -3.34 8.34 -3.34
C PRO A 70 -2.74 9.04 -2.11
N PRO A 71 -1.55 8.62 -1.63
CA PRO A 71 -0.85 9.31 -0.54
C PRO A 71 -0.53 10.77 -0.92
N LEU A 72 -0.46 11.64 0.09
CA LEU A 72 -0.06 13.05 -0.09
C LEU A 72 1.38 13.23 0.36
N LEU A 73 2.22 13.81 -0.50
CA LEU A 73 3.58 14.22 -0.16
C LEU A 73 3.62 15.73 0.02
N ILE A 74 4.12 16.18 1.16
CA ILE A 74 4.35 17.58 1.50
C ILE A 74 5.85 17.77 1.72
N THR A 75 6.49 18.58 0.88
CA THR A 75 7.91 18.92 0.99
C THR A 75 8.13 20.06 1.99
N ARG A 76 9.37 20.20 2.47
CA ARG A 76 9.75 21.21 3.48
C ARG A 76 9.41 22.65 3.07
N ASP A 77 9.47 22.96 1.78
CA ASP A 77 9.14 24.26 1.19
C ASP A 77 7.62 24.48 1.00
N GLY A 78 6.78 23.53 1.42
CA GLY A 78 5.33 23.59 1.32
C GLY A 78 4.76 23.05 -0.01
N GLY A 79 5.62 22.59 -0.92
CA GLY A 79 5.20 21.87 -2.12
C GLY A 79 4.34 20.66 -1.74
N THR A 80 3.17 20.54 -2.36
CA THR A 80 2.19 19.50 -2.00
C THR A 80 1.69 18.82 -3.26
N ARG A 81 1.75 17.48 -3.30
CA ARG A 81 1.22 16.70 -4.42
C ARG A 81 0.76 15.31 -3.99
N PHE A 82 -0.28 14.82 -4.67
CA PHE A 82 -0.68 13.42 -4.55
C PHE A 82 0.30 12.53 -5.32
N LEU A 83 0.59 11.37 -4.74
CA LEU A 83 1.35 10.31 -5.40
C LEU A 83 0.35 9.45 -6.18
N GLU A 84 0.16 9.78 -7.45
CA GLU A 84 -0.80 9.13 -8.38
C GLU A 84 -0.24 7.84 -9.02
N GLY A 85 1.00 7.46 -8.68
CA GLY A 85 1.60 6.21 -9.13
C GLY A 85 1.13 5.00 -8.32
N GLY A 86 1.68 3.81 -8.58
CA GLY A 86 1.48 2.64 -7.72
C GLY A 86 0.11 1.98 -7.78
N HIS A 87 -0.89 2.59 -8.44
CA HIS A 87 -2.24 2.05 -8.50
C HIS A 87 -2.31 0.73 -9.25
N GLY A 88 -2.89 -0.25 -8.57
CA GLY A 88 -3.25 -1.56 -9.09
C GLY A 88 -4.57 -2.04 -8.48
N PRO A 89 -4.93 -3.30 -8.74
CA PRO A 89 -6.21 -3.86 -8.32
C PRO A 89 -6.35 -3.97 -6.80
N LEU A 90 -7.58 -4.15 -6.32
CA LEU A 90 -7.84 -4.46 -4.90
C LEU A 90 -7.27 -5.83 -4.54
N ILE A 91 -6.91 -6.02 -3.28
CA ILE A 91 -6.54 -7.34 -2.77
C ILE A 91 -7.76 -8.27 -2.79
N GLY A 92 -7.57 -9.52 -3.20
CA GLY A 92 -8.60 -10.54 -3.37
C GLY A 92 -9.30 -10.50 -4.74
N MET A 93 -8.96 -9.56 -5.62
CA MET A 93 -9.59 -9.42 -6.93
C MET A 93 -9.14 -10.52 -7.92
N SER A 94 -7.89 -10.99 -7.79
CA SER A 94 -7.34 -12.05 -8.64
C SER A 94 -8.11 -13.36 -8.52
N ALA A 95 -8.56 -13.73 -7.31
CA ALA A 95 -9.44 -14.88 -7.08
C ALA A 95 -10.76 -14.76 -7.87
N THR A 96 -11.37 -13.58 -7.78
CA THR A 96 -12.69 -13.29 -8.37
C THR A 96 -12.62 -13.34 -9.90
N LEU A 97 -11.54 -12.82 -10.49
CA LEU A 97 -11.38 -12.73 -11.93
C LEU A 97 -10.64 -13.93 -12.54
N ARG A 98 -10.02 -14.80 -11.73
CA ARG A 98 -9.10 -15.87 -12.16
C ARG A 98 -7.98 -15.36 -13.08
N LEU A 99 -7.47 -14.17 -12.78
CA LEU A 99 -6.37 -13.52 -13.48
C LEU A 99 -5.18 -13.39 -12.53
N GLY A 100 -3.95 -13.61 -13.01
CA GLY A 100 -2.74 -13.24 -12.25
C GLY A 100 -2.54 -11.74 -12.37
N LEU A 101 -3.07 -10.98 -11.40
CA LEU A 101 -2.98 -9.53 -11.40
C LEU A 101 -1.69 -9.09 -10.72
N ASP A 102 -1.09 -8.02 -11.24
CA ASP A 102 0.15 -7.44 -10.74
C ASP A 102 -0.05 -5.98 -10.34
N TRP A 103 0.84 -5.49 -9.47
CA TRP A 103 0.93 -4.08 -9.07
C TRP A 103 2.21 -3.46 -9.62
N PRO A 104 2.17 -2.19 -10.06
CA PRO A 104 3.37 -1.52 -10.56
C PRO A 104 4.32 -1.15 -9.41
N ASP A 105 5.56 -1.67 -9.44
CA ASP A 105 6.62 -1.23 -8.53
C ASP A 105 6.98 0.23 -8.78
N THR A 106 6.47 1.11 -7.92
CA THR A 106 6.59 2.55 -8.08
C THR A 106 7.60 3.11 -7.10
N ARG A 107 8.44 4.02 -7.59
CA ARG A 107 9.44 4.72 -6.77
C ARG A 107 9.21 6.22 -6.82
N GLU A 108 9.40 6.86 -5.68
CA GLU A 108 9.27 8.29 -5.51
C GLU A 108 10.42 8.82 -4.65
N GLU A 109 10.99 9.97 -4.99
CA GLU A 109 12.00 10.60 -4.14
C GLU A 109 11.33 11.22 -2.93
N LEU A 110 11.94 11.04 -1.76
CA LEU A 110 11.52 11.68 -0.51
C LEU A 110 12.59 12.69 -0.11
N PRO A 111 12.43 13.98 -0.47
CA PRO A 111 13.34 15.02 -0.02
C PRO A 111 13.44 15.04 1.51
N PRO A 112 14.58 15.47 2.08
CA PRO A 112 14.71 15.64 3.52
C PRO A 112 13.58 16.50 4.10
N GLU A 113 13.18 16.18 5.33
CA GLU A 113 12.12 16.89 6.07
C GLU A 113 10.75 16.91 5.38
N SER A 114 10.49 15.98 4.45
CA SER A 114 9.16 15.81 3.85
C SER A 114 8.22 15.01 4.78
N LEU A 115 6.92 15.28 4.66
CA LEU A 115 5.84 14.53 5.28
C LEU A 115 5.11 13.70 4.22
N LEU A 116 5.07 12.38 4.42
CA LEU A 116 4.22 11.47 3.66
C LEU A 116 2.96 11.15 4.48
N LEU A 117 1.80 11.52 3.95
CA LEU A 117 0.52 11.29 4.59
C LEU A 117 -0.23 10.14 3.90
N LEU A 118 -0.46 9.07 4.65
CA LEU A 118 -1.41 8.02 4.33
C LEU A 118 -2.66 8.25 5.17
N TYR A 119 -3.82 8.18 4.56
CA TYR A 119 -5.12 8.36 5.20
C TYR A 119 -6.01 7.19 4.82
N THR A 120 -7.25 7.13 5.31
CA THR A 120 -8.29 6.22 4.80
C THR A 120 -9.50 7.05 4.41
N ASP A 121 -10.33 6.53 3.52
CA ASP A 121 -11.56 7.14 3.03
C ASP A 121 -12.53 7.66 4.11
N GLY A 122 -12.57 7.03 5.29
CA GLY A 122 -13.34 7.55 6.44
C GLY A 122 -12.97 8.98 6.89
N LEU A 123 -11.77 9.48 6.53
CA LEU A 123 -11.34 10.86 6.77
C LEU A 123 -11.96 11.86 5.77
N VAL A 124 -12.29 11.41 4.55
CA VAL A 124 -12.83 12.26 3.47
C VAL A 124 -14.36 12.30 3.52
N GLU A 125 -14.99 11.18 3.90
CA GLU A 125 -16.45 11.02 3.96
C GLU A 125 -17.12 11.71 5.16
N SER A 126 -16.34 12.07 6.19
CA SER A 126 -16.85 12.67 7.43
C SER A 126 -17.12 14.18 7.36
N ARG A 127 -16.96 14.80 6.17
CA ARG A 127 -17.16 16.26 6.01
C ARG A 127 -18.64 16.67 5.88
N ASP A 128 -19.54 15.72 5.68
CA ASP A 128 -21.00 15.94 5.54
C ASP A 128 -21.82 15.41 6.73
N ARG A 129 -21.22 15.27 7.92
CA ARG A 129 -21.93 14.83 9.12
C ARG A 129 -21.74 15.76 10.33
#